data_AF-A0A2G1YR67-F1
#
_entry.id   AF-A0A2G1YR67-F1
#
_cell.length_a   1.000
_cell.length_b   1.000
_cell.length_c   1.000
_cell.angle_alpha   90.00
_cell.angle_beta   90.00
_cell.angle_gamma   90.00
#
_symmetry.space_group_name_H-M   'P 1'
#
loop_
_entity.id
_entity.type
_entity.pdbx_description
1 polymer ?
#
loop_
_entity_poly.entity_id
_entity_poly.type
_entity_poly.pdbx_seq_one_letter_code
_entity_poly.pdbx_strand_id
1 'polypeptide(L)'
;MELMVDNVLNIGQDEFYRAARYKLPLSVILINSNNSKAFDILEENTRQIDIVQQLSSDLLIVFLSHTDHNNCMTFIDKLKEKLEFTYTGNEFKGSDLKFIRKLFSENRDKGSSY
;
A
#
# COMPACT_ATOMS: atom_id res chain seq x y z
N MET A 1 -14.33 8.23 0.91
CA MET A 1 -13.61 7.45 -0.13
C MET A 1 -12.85 8.38 -1.06
N GLU A 2 -13.48 9.31 -1.78
CA GLU A 2 -12.77 10.28 -2.65
C GLU A 2 -11.67 11.06 -1.89
N LEU A 3 -11.96 11.63 -0.71
CA LEU A 3 -10.95 12.31 0.12
C LEU A 3 -9.75 11.42 0.51
N MET A 4 -9.96 10.11 0.71
CA MET A 4 -8.86 9.18 1.01
C MET A 4 -8.04 8.88 -0.24
N VAL A 5 -8.69 8.74 -1.40
CA VAL A 5 -8.02 8.58 -2.69
C VAL A 5 -7.16 9.81 -2.98
N ASP A 6 -7.69 11.00 -2.80
CA ASP A 6 -6.95 12.26 -3.01
C ASP A 6 -5.74 12.36 -2.06
N ASN A 7 -5.93 12.02 -0.77
CA ASN A 7 -4.82 11.98 0.19
C ASN A 7 -3.72 11.01 -0.26
N VAL A 8 -4.09 9.80 -0.69
CA VAL A 8 -3.13 8.80 -1.17
C VAL A 8 -2.40 9.27 -2.43
N LEU A 9 -3.11 9.92 -3.36
CA LEU A 9 -2.49 10.48 -4.57
C LEU A 9 -1.49 11.58 -4.23
N ASN A 10 -1.82 12.44 -3.25
CA ASN A 10 -0.90 13.49 -2.79
C ASN A 10 0.35 12.91 -2.13
N ILE A 11 0.20 11.89 -1.28
CA ILE A 11 1.33 11.25 -0.58
C ILE A 11 2.24 10.52 -1.56
N GLY A 12 1.64 9.76 -2.49
CA GLY A 12 2.37 8.94 -3.46
C GLY A 12 2.83 9.69 -4.71
N GLN A 13 2.57 11.00 -4.83
CA GLN A 13 2.75 11.75 -6.08
C GLN A 13 4.16 11.58 -6.66
N ASP A 14 5.18 11.73 -5.83
CA ASP A 14 6.57 11.60 -6.25
C ASP A 14 6.91 10.17 -6.67
N GLU A 15 6.38 9.15 -5.97
CA GLU A 15 6.63 7.75 -6.30
C GLU A 15 5.95 7.33 -7.61
N PHE A 16 4.70 7.76 -7.82
CA PHE A 16 4.03 7.55 -9.10
C PHE A 16 4.77 8.22 -10.25
N TYR A 17 5.21 9.46 -10.05
CA TYR A 17 6.01 10.18 -11.04
C TYR A 17 7.33 9.44 -11.34
N ARG A 18 8.07 9.02 -10.31
CA ARG A 18 9.34 8.28 -10.47
C ARG A 18 9.13 6.95 -11.20
N ALA A 19 8.14 6.17 -10.78
CA ALA A 19 7.81 4.89 -11.41
C ALA A 19 7.46 5.07 -12.90
N ALA A 20 6.61 6.06 -13.22
CA ALA A 20 6.20 6.34 -14.59
C ALA A 20 7.34 6.87 -15.47
N ARG A 21 8.14 7.80 -14.93
CA ARG A 21 9.22 8.49 -15.66
C ARG A 21 10.43 7.61 -15.88
N TYR A 22 10.88 6.90 -14.84
CA TYR A 22 12.12 6.12 -14.85
C TYR A 22 11.90 4.63 -15.08
N LYS A 23 10.64 4.20 -15.24
CA LYS A 23 10.27 2.78 -15.43
C LYS A 23 10.77 1.88 -14.29
N LEU A 24 10.74 2.44 -13.08
CA LEU A 24 11.06 1.73 -11.86
C LEU A 24 9.80 1.03 -11.36
N PRO A 25 9.90 -0.23 -10.88
CA PRO A 25 8.76 -0.91 -10.33
C PRO A 25 8.35 -0.24 -9.01
N LEU A 26 7.05 -0.11 -8.80
CA LEU A 26 6.45 0.42 -7.58
C LEU A 26 5.31 -0.51 -7.21
N SER A 27 5.29 -1.01 -5.99
CA SER A 27 4.18 -1.80 -5.48
C SER A 27 3.47 -1.02 -4.38
N VAL A 28 2.14 -1.00 -4.41
CA VAL A 28 1.34 -0.28 -3.41
C VAL A 28 0.40 -1.27 -2.74
N ILE A 29 0.35 -1.24 -1.42
CA ILE A 29 -0.41 -2.18 -0.59
C ILE A 29 -1.34 -1.40 0.33
N LEU A 30 -2.64 -1.67 0.25
CA LEU A 30 -3.61 -1.32 1.29
C LEU A 30 -3.67 -2.46 2.30
N ILE A 31 -3.51 -2.12 3.57
CA ILE A 31 -3.47 -3.06 4.70
C ILE A 31 -4.60 -2.71 5.67
N ASN A 32 -5.41 -3.69 6.02
CA ASN A 32 -6.44 -3.58 7.04
C ASN A 32 -6.01 -4.38 8.26
N SER A 33 -5.85 -3.72 9.41
CA SER A 33 -5.50 -4.38 10.67
C SER A 33 -6.16 -3.68 11.84
N ASN A 34 -6.72 -4.46 12.75
CA ASN A 34 -7.25 -3.96 14.03
C ASN A 34 -6.14 -3.84 15.10
N ASN A 35 -4.90 -4.17 14.75
CA ASN A 35 -3.76 -4.06 15.67
C ASN A 35 -3.32 -2.60 15.77
N SER A 36 -3.43 -2.01 16.97
CA SER A 36 -3.04 -0.61 17.22
C SER A 36 -1.55 -0.34 16.99
N LYS A 37 -0.70 -1.38 16.93
CA LYS A 37 0.72 -1.27 16.63
C LYS A 37 1.07 -1.54 15.16
N ALA A 38 0.08 -1.72 14.28
CA ALA A 38 0.32 -2.07 12.88
C ALA A 38 1.19 -1.03 12.16
N PHE A 39 0.99 0.26 12.43
CA PHE A 39 1.81 1.33 11.87
C PHE A 39 3.28 1.21 12.28
N ASP A 40 3.55 1.09 13.59
CA ASP A 40 4.92 0.97 14.12
C ASP A 40 5.62 -0.27 13.57
N ILE A 41 4.92 -1.41 13.51
CA ILE A 41 5.48 -2.64 12.95
C ILE A 41 5.79 -2.47 11.46
N LEU A 42 4.94 -1.77 10.70
CA LEU A 42 5.19 -1.51 9.29
C LEU A 42 6.43 -0.64 9.11
N GLU A 43 6.50 0.50 9.78
CA GLU A 43 7.64 1.43 9.74
C GLU A 43 8.96 0.74 10.07
N GLU A 44 9.00 -0.12 11.09
CA GLU A 44 10.19 -0.89 11.47
C GLU A 44 10.61 -1.96 10.46
N ASN A 45 9.72 -2.36 9.54
CA ASN A 45 9.95 -3.44 8.58
C ASN A 45 10.00 -2.97 7.12
N THR A 46 9.76 -1.68 6.88
CA THR A 46 9.95 -1.02 5.59
C THR A 46 11.34 -0.40 5.47
N ARG A 47 11.79 -0.13 4.23
CA ARG A 47 13.05 0.59 4.00
C ARG A 47 12.79 2.09 4.12
N GLN A 48 13.84 2.87 4.35
CA GLN A 48 13.76 4.33 4.41
C GLN A 48 13.17 4.99 3.16
N ILE A 49 13.23 4.32 2.00
CA ILE A 49 12.70 4.81 0.72
C ILE A 49 11.23 4.43 0.49
N ASP A 50 10.69 3.54 1.31
CA ASP A 50 9.29 3.13 1.26
C ASP A 50 8.46 4.14 2.08
N ILE A 51 7.17 4.27 1.76
CA ILE A 51 6.27 5.19 2.48
C ILE A 51 5.21 4.37 3.19
N VAL A 52 5.05 4.56 4.50
CA VAL A 52 3.90 4.05 5.27
C VAL A 52 3.02 5.22 5.68
N GLN A 53 1.72 5.11 5.43
CA GLN A 53 0.74 6.09 5.90
C GLN A 53 -0.45 5.40 6.53
N GLN A 54 -0.84 5.88 7.71
CA GLN A 54 -2.13 5.56 8.31
C GLN A 54 -3.25 6.43 7.69
N LEU A 55 -4.29 5.79 7.14
CA LEU A 55 -5.44 6.44 6.51
C LEU A 55 -6.66 6.51 7.42
N SER A 56 -6.84 5.50 8.27
CA SER A 56 -7.82 5.43 9.37
C SER A 56 -7.25 4.59 10.52
N SER A 57 -8.03 4.38 11.58
CA SER A 57 -7.63 3.54 12.72
C SER A 57 -7.22 2.12 12.34
N ASP A 58 -7.79 1.60 11.26
CA ASP A 58 -7.68 0.22 10.81
C ASP A 58 -7.12 0.07 9.39
N LEU A 59 -6.93 1.17 8.65
CA LEU A 59 -6.47 1.16 7.27
C LEU A 59 -5.14 1.90 7.13
N LEU A 60 -4.17 1.21 6.53
CA LEU A 60 -2.86 1.75 6.18
C LEU A 60 -2.58 1.56 4.69
N ILE A 61 -1.71 2.39 4.15
CA ILE A 61 -1.15 2.22 2.82
C ILE A 61 0.37 2.18 2.89
N VAL A 62 0.97 1.31 2.08
CA VAL A 62 2.42 1.16 1.96
C VAL A 62 2.80 1.30 0.50
N PHE A 63 3.74 2.19 0.20
CA PHE A 63 4.40 2.30 -1.09
C PHE A 63 5.78 1.65 -0.98
N LEU A 64 5.98 0.57 -1.72
CA LEU A 64 7.25 -0.13 -1.83
C LEU A 64 7.97 0.34 -3.09
N SER A 65 8.91 1.26 -2.89
CA SER A 65 9.67 1.91 -3.95
C SER A 65 10.69 0.93 -4.54
N HIS A 66 10.85 0.92 -5.87
CA HIS A 66 11.74 -0.05 -6.55
C HIS A 66 11.37 -1.51 -6.23
N THR A 67 10.08 -1.84 -6.18
CA THR A 67 9.60 -3.16 -5.80
C THR A 67 8.59 -3.69 -6.80
N ASP A 68 8.95 -4.79 -7.44
CA ASP A 68 8.06 -5.57 -8.31
C ASP A 68 7.09 -6.44 -7.51
N HIS A 69 6.14 -7.06 -8.20
CA HIS A 69 5.16 -7.94 -7.60
C HIS A 69 5.78 -9.07 -6.74
N ASN A 70 6.84 -9.74 -7.19
CA ASN A 70 7.40 -10.90 -6.48
C ASN A 70 8.05 -10.48 -5.16
N ASN A 71 8.78 -9.36 -5.18
CA ASN A 71 9.40 -8.79 -3.99
C ASN A 71 8.34 -8.22 -3.03
N CYS A 72 7.25 -7.66 -3.54
CA CYS A 72 6.09 -7.25 -2.75
C CYS A 72 5.47 -8.45 -2.01
N MET A 73 5.30 -9.59 -2.68
CA MET A 73 4.78 -10.81 -2.03
C MET A 73 5.71 -11.32 -0.93
N THR A 74 7.03 -11.27 -1.16
CA THR A 74 8.02 -11.65 -0.15
C THR A 74 7.97 -10.73 1.08
N PHE A 75 7.76 -9.43 0.88
CA PHE A 75 7.55 -8.47 1.96
C PHE A 75 6.29 -8.81 2.78
N ILE A 76 5.17 -9.07 2.09
CA ILE A 76 3.90 -9.44 2.73
C ILE A 76 4.05 -10.71 3.57
N ASP A 77 4.72 -11.74 3.05
CA ASP A 77 4.87 -13.01 3.77
C ASP A 77 5.69 -12.84 5.05
N LYS A 78 6.76 -12.03 5.02
CA LYS A 78 7.49 -11.65 6.23
C LYS A 78 6.63 -10.87 7.22
N LEU A 79 5.72 -10.03 6.72
CA LEU A 79 4.86 -9.21 7.56
C LEU A 79 3.81 -10.07 8.29
N LYS A 80 3.30 -11.12 7.65
CA LYS A 80 2.35 -12.07 8.24
C LYS A 80 2.92 -12.82 9.46
N GLU A 81 4.25 -12.93 9.55
CA GLU A 81 4.91 -13.50 10.74
C GLU A 81 4.84 -12.56 11.96
N LYS A 82 4.52 -11.27 11.75
CA LYS A 82 4.60 -10.22 12.78
C LYS A 82 3.24 -9.70 13.25
N LEU A 83 2.23 -9.68 12.37
CA LEU A 83 0.87 -9.29 12.73
C LEU A 83 -0.17 -9.96 11.83
N GLU A 84 -1.41 -10.01 12.33
CA GLU A 84 -2.59 -10.40 11.57
C GLU A 84 -3.19 -9.18 10.85
N PHE A 85 -3.46 -9.33 9.55
CA PHE A 85 -4.03 -8.31 8.70
C PHE A 85 -4.62 -8.92 7.42
N THR A 86 -5.52 -8.18 6.77
CA THR A 86 -5.87 -8.42 5.38
C THR A 86 -5.25 -7.34 4.50
N TYR A 87 -5.08 -7.62 3.21
CA TYR A 87 -4.47 -6.65 2.32
C TYR A 87 -4.96 -6.75 0.87
N THR A 88 -4.74 -5.67 0.14
CA THR A 88 -4.80 -5.63 -1.32
C THR A 88 -3.57 -4.89 -1.80
N GLY A 89 -2.71 -5.59 -2.56
CA GLY A 89 -1.47 -5.03 -3.08
C GLY A 89 -1.33 -5.30 -4.58
N ASN A 90 -0.86 -4.32 -5.33
CA ASN A 90 -0.62 -4.42 -6.76
C ASN A 90 0.62 -3.63 -7.16
N GLU A 91 1.31 -4.09 -8.20
CA GLU A 91 2.34 -3.30 -8.89
C GLU A 91 1.66 -2.18 -9.69
N PHE A 92 2.16 -0.96 -9.54
CA PHE A 92 1.63 0.24 -10.19
C PHE A 92 1.78 0.16 -11.71
N LYS A 93 0.65 0.32 -12.40
CA LYS A 93 0.58 0.39 -13.86
C LYS A 93 -0.48 1.40 -14.30
N GLY A 94 -0.15 2.17 -15.34
CA GLY A 94 -1.09 3.07 -15.99
C GLY A 94 -1.24 4.40 -15.28
N SER A 95 -2.48 4.77 -14.94
CA SER A 95 -2.82 6.07 -14.33
C SER A 95 -2.98 5.94 -12.82
N ASP A 96 -2.37 6.86 -12.08
CA ASP A 96 -2.34 6.94 -10.62
C ASP A 96 -3.76 6.86 -10.05
N LEU A 97 -4.68 7.72 -10.52
CA LEU A 97 -6.07 7.76 -10.08
C LEU A 97 -6.81 6.43 -10.35
N LYS A 98 -6.64 5.86 -11.55
CA LYS A 98 -7.29 4.59 -11.90
C LYS A 98 -6.75 3.44 -11.04
N PHE A 99 -5.44 3.43 -10.81
CA PHE A 99 -4.77 2.45 -10.00
C PHE A 99 -5.23 2.51 -8.54
N ILE A 100 -5.18 3.69 -7.91
CA ILE A 100 -5.61 3.85 -6.52
C ILE A 100 -7.10 3.54 -6.35
N ARG A 101 -7.97 4.02 -7.25
CA ARG A 101 -9.41 3.68 -7.19
C ARG A 101 -9.65 2.17 -7.27
N LYS A 102 -8.94 1.48 -8.17
CA LYS A 102 -9.02 0.02 -8.27
C LYS A 102 -8.55 -0.65 -6.99
N LEU A 103 -7.42 -0.21 -6.42
CA LEU A 103 -6.86 -0.76 -5.19
C LEU A 103 -7.85 -0.65 -4.01
N PHE A 104 -8.48 0.52 -3.84
CA PHE A 104 -9.52 0.73 -2.81
C PHE A 104 -10.78 -0.09 -3.06
N SER A 105 -11.23 -0.21 -4.32
CA SER A 105 -12.40 -1.02 -4.66
C SER A 105 -12.17 -2.49 -4.30
N GLU A 106 -11.05 -3.06 -4.72
CA GLU A 106 -10.69 -4.45 -4.42
C GLU A 106 -10.50 -4.70 -2.92
N ASN A 107 -9.97 -3.71 -2.18
CA ASN A 107 -9.80 -3.81 -0.74
C ASN A 107 -11.14 -3.83 0.00
N ARG A 108 -12.09 -2.99 -0.41
CA ARG A 108 -13.44 -2.96 0.17
C ARG A 108 -14.18 -4.29 -0.01
N ASP A 109 -14.03 -4.92 -1.17
CA ASP A 109 -14.67 -6.21 -1.46
C ASP A 109 -14.14 -7.33 -0.54
N LYS A 110 -12.87 -7.23 -0.09
CA LYS A 110 -12.29 -8.16 0.88
C LYS A 110 -12.71 -7.88 2.33
N GLY A 111 -12.85 -6.61 2.71
CA GLY A 111 -13.29 -6.21 4.05
C GLY A 111 -14.78 -6.48 4.32
N SER A 112 -15.58 -6.71 3.28
CA SER A 112 -17.02 -7.01 3.38
C SER A 112 -17.34 -8.48 3.69
N SER A 113 -16.31 -9.32 3.90
CA SER A 113 -16.45 -10.78 4.10
C SER A 113 -16.31 -11.24 5.55
N TYR A 114 -16.43 -10.34 6.53
CA TYR A 114 -16.43 -10.65 7.97
C TYR A 114 -17.62 -10.03 8.68
#